data_AF-A0A654IBX8-F1
#
_entry.id   AF-A0A654IBX8-F1
#
_cell.length_a   1.000
_cell.length_b   1.000
_cell.length_c   1.000
_cell.angle_alpha   90.00
_cell.angle_beta   90.00
_cell.angle_gamma   90.00
#
_symmetry.space_group_name_H-M   'P 1'
#
loop_
_entity.id
_entity.type
_entity.pdbx_description
1 polymer ?
#
loop_
_entity_poly.entity_id
_entity_poly.type
_entity_poly.pdbx_seq_one_letter_code
_entity_poly.pdbx_strand_id
1 'polypeptide(L)'
;MRRKLLGLSAMTFTVAAPFVAIACSTTSSSDRILFATAQGSGWPLSLALKPLVKYYNDTYKNDKDFVPVKFQFADNKTNDPDVETHGIVNQFKLIKKAKENIETHNIKDLPNIILGDQSGAYIINQDQRLLDISDQGIDKSTFSSKIAELHSILAGQNDTTKLYNIPFDNADTNALQINLRVMEKMFELIKKGGGTVETNSEIYKKVESSKKEKNKNELPEKTIWSALKVKKEKNGSEGSFKDLKVNDDIFKSLKSLREFAAKFTEGVEIESSKVTKETISGEVLSIDYQEQEFYKELHSRINSEKPIFELDKSNNKDIPKVKYNLVQDDSIKQEFKKLWEEWKNSIKRVEYNKEDINKKVFQSMKFMANGTTEWGSWNIFRFQSAISLAASVGANQNKITNFTRKHPYFGSDIKDDPKFDTNNAKDADVFMDSQITPSKENKNGTGGMTPAKTNPGIFDEGGSSILPINVGNEKLNLGTKKFLKWIYTGKNKISGIEEENWLTLAKTSGYIMPLKKVVTKDTVKKLEEIISKLEATLKSKNDITKEPGYFTLNMLRSSLLSLKSLVKLENGESVARPVATDDKAAEVTGLVSNGLIKQTEINGTTKIGADQLISQFEQIVKK
;
A
#
# COMPACT_ATOMS: atom_id res chain seq x y z
N MET A 1 57.18 52.02 -3.42
CA MET A 1 58.65 52.15 -3.34
C MET A 1 59.20 51.04 -2.43
N ARG A 2 60.07 50.18 -2.96
CA ARG A 2 61.15 49.37 -2.33
C ARG A 2 60.96 48.68 -0.95
N ARG A 3 61.09 47.32 -0.96
CA ARG A 3 62.11 46.43 -0.30
C ARG A 3 62.02 46.32 1.24
N LYS A 4 62.36 45.25 1.98
CA LYS A 4 62.96 43.88 1.88
C LYS A 4 62.75 43.28 3.30
N LEU A 5 62.34 42.02 3.49
CA LEU A 5 63.19 40.82 3.75
C LEU A 5 64.15 40.89 4.96
N LEU A 6 63.90 40.06 6.00
CA LEU A 6 64.78 39.00 6.55
C LEU A 6 64.61 38.78 8.08
N GLY A 7 64.64 37.51 8.49
CA GLY A 7 64.83 37.11 9.89
C GLY A 7 64.46 35.65 10.17
N LEU A 8 65.32 34.72 9.78
CA LEU A 8 65.23 33.28 10.04
C LEU A 8 66.31 32.90 11.08
N SER A 9 65.93 32.20 12.15
CA SER A 9 66.80 31.39 13.03
C SER A 9 65.89 30.46 13.85
N ALA A 10 65.81 29.14 13.58
CA ALA A 10 66.67 28.07 14.10
C ALA A 10 66.81 28.13 15.64
N MET A 11 66.65 27.09 16.47
CA MET A 11 66.44 25.65 16.33
C MET A 11 66.15 25.12 17.76
N THR A 12 65.33 24.07 17.88
CA THR A 12 65.34 22.99 18.91
C THR A 12 65.36 23.31 20.42
N PHE A 13 64.35 22.86 21.18
CA PHE A 13 64.39 21.57 21.91
C PHE A 13 63.06 21.27 22.62
N THR A 14 62.66 20.01 22.50
CA THR A 14 61.53 19.32 23.13
C THR A 14 61.59 19.31 24.65
N VAL A 15 60.49 19.67 25.30
CA VAL A 15 60.04 19.00 26.53
C VAL A 15 58.53 18.78 26.43
N ALA A 16 58.16 17.51 26.27
CA ALA A 16 56.78 17.04 26.30
C ALA A 16 56.32 16.90 27.76
N ALA A 17 55.15 17.46 28.07
CA ALA A 17 54.26 16.98 29.11
C ALA A 17 52.81 17.28 28.67
N PRO A 18 51.86 16.39 28.95
CA PRO A 18 50.73 16.14 28.07
C PRO A 18 49.64 17.19 28.26
N PHE A 19 49.33 17.93 27.20
CA PHE A 19 47.98 18.43 27.06
C PHE A 19 47.07 17.21 26.87
N VAL A 20 46.24 16.95 27.86
CA VAL A 20 44.98 16.22 27.69
C VAL A 20 44.12 17.10 26.77
N ALA A 21 44.45 17.07 25.49
CA ALA A 21 43.59 17.58 24.44
C ALA A 21 42.46 16.57 24.31
N ILE A 22 41.28 17.02 24.71
CA ILE A 22 39.98 16.40 24.53
C ILE A 22 39.88 15.94 23.07
N ALA A 23 40.19 14.67 22.82
CA ALA A 23 39.79 13.95 21.62
C ALA A 23 38.32 13.52 21.78
N CYS A 24 37.44 14.50 21.95
CA CYS A 24 35.99 14.33 21.84
C CYS A 24 35.50 15.32 20.79
N SER A 25 35.79 15.03 19.52
CA SER A 25 34.99 15.48 18.38
C SER A 25 35.64 15.02 17.08
N THR A 26 35.42 13.76 16.67
CA THR A 26 35.40 13.33 15.25
C THR A 26 35.04 11.84 15.01
N THR A 27 34.33 11.15 15.92
CA THR A 27 33.88 9.75 15.66
C THR A 27 32.46 9.41 16.13
N SER A 28 31.60 10.39 16.40
CA SER A 28 30.28 10.12 17.00
C SER A 28 29.11 9.89 16.04
N SER A 29 29.35 9.44 14.79
CA SER A 29 28.26 9.13 13.85
C SER A 29 28.24 7.71 13.29
N SER A 30 29.12 6.80 13.74
CA SER A 30 29.27 5.43 13.20
C SER A 30 28.78 4.28 14.09
N ASP A 31 28.17 4.55 15.25
CA ASP A 31 27.77 3.53 16.24
C ASP A 31 26.25 3.29 16.32
N ARG A 32 25.55 3.24 15.18
CA ARG A 32 24.10 2.94 15.15
C ARG A 32 23.70 2.09 13.97
N ILE A 33 22.62 1.32 14.14
CA ILE A 33 21.91 0.65 13.06
C ILE A 33 20.92 1.66 12.48
N LEU A 34 21.13 2.09 11.23
CA LEU A 34 20.22 2.99 10.55
C LEU A 34 19.17 2.17 9.77
N PHE A 35 17.91 2.29 10.20
CA PHE A 35 16.76 1.69 9.54
C PHE A 35 16.04 2.74 8.70
N ALA A 36 16.28 2.70 7.38
CA ALA A 36 15.69 3.62 6.42
C ALA A 36 14.40 3.08 5.80
N THR A 37 13.41 3.96 5.62
CA THR A 37 12.16 3.64 4.91
C THR A 37 11.69 4.83 4.11
N ALA A 38 11.06 4.57 2.96
CA ALA A 38 10.43 5.62 2.14
C ALA A 38 9.11 6.12 2.73
N GLN A 39 8.61 5.50 3.81
CA GLN A 39 7.49 6.03 4.56
C GLN A 39 7.96 7.23 5.41
N GLY A 40 7.18 8.33 5.38
CA GLY A 40 7.33 9.43 6.33
C GLY A 40 6.97 9.03 7.78
N SER A 41 7.22 9.92 8.73
CA SER A 41 7.16 9.57 10.16
C SER A 41 5.74 9.38 10.71
N GLY A 42 4.72 9.82 9.96
CA GLY A 42 3.30 9.73 10.32
C GLY A 42 2.54 8.53 9.75
N TRP A 43 3.19 7.65 8.99
CA TRP A 43 2.52 6.46 8.44
C TRP A 43 2.33 5.35 9.49
N PRO A 44 1.31 4.48 9.36
CA PRO A 44 0.98 3.48 10.39
C PRO A 44 2.16 2.58 10.79
N LEU A 45 2.96 2.13 9.83
CA LEU A 45 4.13 1.29 10.12
C LEU A 45 5.21 2.08 10.87
N SER A 46 5.54 3.29 10.43
CA SER A 46 6.49 4.17 11.15
C SER A 46 6.06 4.42 12.59
N LEU A 47 4.77 4.68 12.82
CA LEU A 47 4.22 4.92 14.15
C LEU A 47 4.31 3.69 15.05
N ALA A 48 4.10 2.48 14.51
CA ALA A 48 4.17 1.23 15.25
C ALA A 48 5.61 0.78 15.56
N LEU A 49 6.54 1.04 14.64
CA LEU A 49 7.93 0.63 14.77
C LEU A 49 8.72 1.45 15.79
N LYS A 50 8.42 2.74 15.93
CA LYS A 50 9.05 3.64 16.90
C LYS A 50 9.06 3.09 18.34
N PRO A 51 7.92 2.73 18.96
CA PRO A 51 7.91 2.21 20.32
C PRO A 51 8.59 0.84 20.44
N LEU A 52 8.57 0.01 19.39
CA LEU A 52 9.31 -1.26 19.35
C LEU A 52 10.83 -1.02 19.40
N VAL A 53 11.35 -0.12 18.56
CA VAL A 53 12.77 0.23 18.58
C VAL A 53 13.17 0.89 19.89
N LYS A 54 12.34 1.78 20.44
CA LYS A 54 12.59 2.37 21.77
C LYS A 54 12.70 1.28 22.83
N TYR A 55 11.75 0.34 22.86
CA TYR A 55 11.78 -0.79 23.80
C TYR A 55 13.05 -1.64 23.62
N TYR A 56 13.43 -1.95 22.38
CA TYR A 56 14.65 -2.70 22.09
C TYR A 56 15.90 -1.99 22.61
N ASN A 57 16.06 -0.72 22.25
CA ASN A 57 17.20 0.10 22.65
C ASN A 57 17.30 0.21 24.18
N ASP A 58 16.18 0.41 24.88
CA ASP A 58 16.19 0.57 26.33
C ASP A 58 16.45 -0.75 27.08
N THR A 59 15.94 -1.87 26.56
CA THR A 59 16.00 -3.19 27.21
C THR A 59 17.32 -3.90 26.97
N TYR A 60 17.83 -3.88 25.73
CA TYR A 60 18.98 -4.70 25.32
C TYR A 60 20.30 -3.92 25.30
N LYS A 61 20.34 -2.66 25.76
CA LYS A 61 21.53 -1.79 25.69
C LYS A 61 22.81 -2.35 26.30
N ASN A 62 22.68 -3.26 27.25
CA ASN A 62 23.79 -3.86 27.98
C ASN A 62 24.14 -5.26 27.47
N ASP A 63 23.42 -5.77 26.48
CA ASP A 63 23.70 -7.08 25.92
C ASP A 63 24.96 -7.07 25.05
N LYS A 64 25.60 -8.25 24.94
CA LYS A 64 26.59 -8.49 23.90
C LYS A 64 26.00 -8.21 22.50
N ASP A 65 26.83 -7.61 21.65
CA ASP A 65 26.54 -7.26 20.25
C ASP A 65 25.38 -6.25 20.09
N PHE A 66 25.01 -5.54 21.16
CA PHE A 66 24.04 -4.46 21.07
C PHE A 66 24.60 -3.27 20.30
N VAL A 67 23.78 -2.74 19.39
CA VAL A 67 23.98 -1.45 18.73
C VAL A 67 22.63 -0.73 18.72
N PRO A 68 22.55 0.55 19.09
CA PRO A 68 21.29 1.27 19.09
C PRO A 68 20.74 1.42 17.67
N VAL A 69 19.43 1.24 17.53
CA VAL A 69 18.72 1.39 16.25
C VAL A 69 18.13 2.79 16.16
N LYS A 70 18.27 3.46 15.01
CA LYS A 70 17.61 4.73 14.69
C LYS A 70 16.89 4.65 13.35
N PHE A 71 15.80 5.41 13.22
CA PHE A 71 15.04 5.50 11.98
C PHE A 71 15.50 6.66 11.10
N GLN A 72 15.46 6.40 9.79
CA GLN A 72 15.53 7.43 8.75
C GLN A 72 14.26 7.38 7.90
N PHE A 73 13.34 8.31 8.16
CA PHE A 73 12.05 8.40 7.46
C PHE A 73 12.16 9.33 6.24
N ALA A 74 11.18 9.28 5.33
CA ALA A 74 11.13 10.23 4.22
C ALA A 74 10.93 11.68 4.68
N ASP A 75 10.23 11.88 5.79
CA ASP A 75 10.02 13.16 6.44
C ASP A 75 9.96 13.01 7.97
N ASN A 76 9.87 14.14 8.66
CA ASN A 76 9.63 14.20 10.10
C ASN A 76 8.45 15.12 10.42
N LYS A 77 7.29 14.85 9.80
CA LYS A 77 6.06 15.65 10.04
C LYS A 77 5.55 15.57 11.48
N THR A 78 6.04 14.60 12.26
CA THR A 78 5.74 14.43 13.68
C THR A 78 6.64 15.27 14.61
N ASN A 79 7.65 15.97 14.08
CA ASN A 79 8.64 16.74 14.85
C ASN A 79 9.34 15.91 15.96
N ASP A 80 9.68 14.67 15.63
CA ASP A 80 10.31 13.74 16.56
C ASP A 80 11.84 13.93 16.55
N PRO A 81 12.49 14.33 17.66
CA PRO A 81 13.92 14.63 17.67
C PRO A 81 14.81 13.39 17.44
N ASP A 82 14.27 12.18 17.61
CA ASP A 82 15.01 10.92 17.45
C ASP A 82 14.94 10.36 16.01
N VAL A 83 14.30 11.09 15.10
CA VAL A 83 14.11 10.72 13.69
C VAL A 83 15.08 11.47 12.77
N GLU A 84 15.81 10.73 11.96
CA GLU A 84 16.57 11.26 10.83
C GLU A 84 15.70 11.28 9.56
N THR A 85 16.04 12.13 8.58
CA THR A 85 15.30 12.21 7.31
C THR A 85 16.20 12.09 6.10
N HIS A 86 15.67 11.53 5.00
CA HIS A 86 16.37 11.47 3.70
C HIS A 86 15.61 12.17 2.56
N GLY A 87 14.33 12.51 2.73
CA GLY A 87 13.54 13.23 1.72
C GLY A 87 13.02 12.40 0.56
N ILE A 88 13.15 11.07 0.58
CA ILE A 88 12.83 10.16 -0.53
C ILE A 88 11.55 9.37 -0.24
N VAL A 89 10.42 9.75 -0.85
CA VAL A 89 9.11 9.09 -0.64
C VAL A 89 8.87 7.83 -1.48
N ASN A 90 9.84 7.41 -2.29
CA ASN A 90 9.73 6.25 -3.17
C ASN A 90 10.77 5.18 -2.79
N GLN A 91 10.33 3.95 -2.53
CA GLN A 91 11.20 2.86 -2.06
C GLN A 91 12.33 2.56 -3.04
N PHE A 92 12.04 2.45 -4.33
CA PHE A 92 13.02 2.17 -5.35
C PHE A 92 14.11 3.26 -5.45
N LYS A 93 13.73 4.54 -5.34
CA LYS A 93 14.70 5.65 -5.27
C LYS A 93 15.58 5.58 -4.02
N LEU A 94 15.00 5.19 -2.87
CA LEU A 94 15.76 5.02 -1.63
C LEU A 94 16.79 3.89 -1.76
N ILE A 95 16.40 2.77 -2.37
CA ILE A 95 17.30 1.65 -2.68
C ILE A 95 18.44 2.11 -3.61
N LYS A 96 18.12 2.86 -4.69
CA LYS A 96 19.15 3.41 -5.59
C LYS A 96 20.11 4.35 -4.86
N LYS A 97 19.63 5.16 -3.92
CA LYS A 97 20.49 6.00 -3.08
C LYS A 97 21.41 5.16 -2.18
N ALA A 98 20.92 4.05 -1.64
CA ALA A 98 21.76 3.14 -0.87
C ALA A 98 22.82 2.45 -1.74
N LYS A 99 22.48 2.05 -2.98
CA LYS A 99 23.45 1.55 -3.96
C LYS A 99 24.53 2.59 -4.27
N GLU A 100 24.14 3.85 -4.52
CA GLU A 100 25.10 4.94 -4.71
C GLU A 100 26.03 5.08 -3.48
N ASN A 101 25.50 4.99 -2.26
CA ASN A 101 26.32 5.04 -1.04
C ASN A 101 27.27 3.83 -0.91
N ILE A 102 26.88 2.65 -1.40
CA ILE A 102 27.75 1.46 -1.50
C ILE A 102 28.91 1.75 -2.47
N GLU A 103 28.60 2.17 -3.70
CA GLU A 103 29.58 2.38 -4.77
C GLU A 103 30.56 3.52 -4.44
N THR A 104 30.05 4.59 -3.81
CA THR A 104 30.84 5.76 -3.39
C THR A 104 31.52 5.59 -2.02
N HIS A 105 31.35 4.42 -1.38
CA HIS A 105 31.90 4.12 -0.05
C HIS A 105 31.46 5.12 1.04
N ASN A 106 30.28 5.72 0.91
CA ASN A 106 29.69 6.59 1.93
C ASN A 106 29.03 5.76 3.04
N ILE A 107 29.85 5.11 3.87
CA ILE A 107 29.39 4.21 4.95
C ILE A 107 28.59 4.96 6.02
N LYS A 108 28.80 6.26 6.21
CA LYS A 108 28.10 7.07 7.22
C LYS A 108 26.60 7.19 6.92
N ASP A 109 26.25 7.34 5.65
CA ASP A 109 24.87 7.50 5.18
C ASP A 109 24.31 6.19 4.59
N LEU A 110 25.07 5.10 4.62
CA LEU A 110 24.62 3.79 4.17
C LEU A 110 23.70 3.16 5.24
N PRO A 111 22.39 2.99 4.96
CA PRO A 111 21.51 2.29 5.89
C PRO A 111 21.93 0.83 6.11
N ASN A 112 21.79 0.35 7.34
CA ASN A 112 21.98 -1.05 7.68
C ASN A 112 20.75 -1.89 7.29
N ILE A 113 19.58 -1.26 7.32
CA ILE A 113 18.29 -1.89 7.03
C ILE A 113 17.51 -0.93 6.14
N ILE A 114 17.02 -1.42 5.01
CA ILE A 114 16.05 -0.70 4.18
C ILE A 114 14.73 -1.44 4.20
N LEU A 115 13.64 -0.71 4.41
CA LEU A 115 12.32 -1.19 4.09
C LEU A 115 12.08 -0.99 2.58
N GLY A 116 12.05 -2.09 1.82
CA GLY A 116 11.99 -2.06 0.37
C GLY A 116 11.24 -3.26 -0.22
N ASP A 117 10.99 -3.21 -1.52
CA ASP A 117 10.36 -4.31 -2.27
C ASP A 117 11.39 -5.37 -2.72
N GLN A 118 10.91 -6.44 -3.35
CA GLN A 118 11.76 -7.52 -3.90
C GLN A 118 12.75 -7.00 -4.97
N SER A 119 12.38 -5.95 -5.72
CA SER A 119 13.27 -5.36 -6.73
C SER A 119 14.52 -4.72 -6.09
N GLY A 120 14.38 -4.27 -4.85
CA GLY A 120 15.50 -3.70 -4.11
C GLY A 120 16.60 -4.71 -3.78
N ALA A 121 16.23 -5.98 -3.55
CA ALA A 121 17.21 -7.04 -3.35
C ALA A 121 18.11 -7.19 -4.57
N TYR A 122 17.55 -7.06 -5.79
CA TYR A 122 18.30 -7.23 -7.03
C TYR A 122 19.36 -6.14 -7.15
N ILE A 123 18.97 -4.89 -6.92
CA ILE A 123 19.85 -3.73 -7.01
C ILE A 123 21.01 -3.83 -6.02
N ILE A 124 20.71 -4.08 -4.74
CA ILE A 124 21.76 -4.15 -3.70
C ILE A 124 22.68 -5.37 -3.90
N ASN A 125 22.14 -6.46 -4.44
CA ASN A 125 22.93 -7.68 -4.66
C ASN A 125 23.88 -7.59 -5.88
N GLN A 126 23.75 -6.61 -6.76
CA GLN A 126 24.74 -6.36 -7.82
C GLN A 126 26.14 -6.12 -7.23
N ASP A 127 26.21 -5.55 -6.03
CA ASP A 127 27.44 -5.31 -5.27
C ASP A 127 27.71 -6.40 -4.21
N GLN A 128 26.91 -7.47 -4.18
CA GLN A 128 26.97 -8.55 -3.18
C GLN A 128 26.89 -8.06 -1.72
N ARG A 129 26.09 -7.01 -1.48
CA ARG A 129 25.99 -6.35 -0.16
C ARG A 129 24.76 -6.73 0.65
N LEU A 130 23.97 -7.73 0.23
CA LEU A 130 22.91 -8.26 1.08
C LEU A 130 23.53 -9.03 2.27
N LEU A 131 23.09 -8.70 3.48
CA LEU A 131 23.55 -9.36 4.71
C LEU A 131 22.74 -10.63 4.96
N ASP A 132 23.40 -11.79 4.91
CA ASP A 132 22.78 -13.05 5.29
C ASP A 132 22.55 -13.10 6.81
N ILE A 133 21.32 -13.42 7.22
CA ILE A 133 20.89 -13.52 8.62
C ILE A 133 20.44 -14.94 9.03
N SER A 134 20.64 -15.93 8.16
CA SER A 134 20.24 -17.33 8.40
C SER A 134 20.93 -17.96 9.61
N ASP A 135 22.16 -17.53 9.92
CA ASP A 135 22.90 -17.91 11.13
C ASP A 135 22.20 -17.51 12.43
N GLN A 136 21.23 -16.60 12.38
CA GLN A 136 20.38 -16.22 13.51
C GLN A 136 19.11 -17.06 13.64
N GLY A 137 18.89 -18.04 12.75
CA GLY A 137 17.68 -18.85 12.67
C GLY A 137 16.52 -18.14 11.94
N ILE A 138 16.82 -17.14 11.13
CA ILE A 138 15.85 -16.46 10.25
C ILE A 138 16.12 -16.93 8.82
N ASP A 139 15.35 -17.92 8.38
CA ASP A 139 15.50 -18.58 7.09
C ASP A 139 14.12 -18.89 6.47
N LYS A 140 14.09 -19.65 5.36
CA LYS A 140 12.84 -20.01 4.67
C LYS A 140 11.84 -20.74 5.59
N SER A 141 12.30 -21.49 6.59
CA SER A 141 11.44 -22.23 7.52
C SER A 141 10.72 -21.32 8.53
N THR A 142 11.23 -20.09 8.73
CA THR A 142 10.64 -19.08 9.61
C THR A 142 9.32 -18.53 9.06
N PHE A 143 9.12 -18.53 7.74
CA PHE A 143 8.00 -17.87 7.05
C PHE A 143 7.01 -18.86 6.43
N SER A 144 5.82 -18.36 6.06
CA SER A 144 4.89 -19.10 5.19
C SER A 144 5.63 -19.63 3.96
N SER A 145 5.36 -20.88 3.56
CA SER A 145 6.14 -21.55 2.52
C SER A 145 6.04 -20.82 1.18
N LYS A 146 4.84 -20.35 0.84
CA LYS A 146 4.57 -19.58 -0.37
C LYS A 146 5.24 -18.21 -0.37
N ILE A 147 5.24 -17.52 0.76
CA ILE A 147 5.95 -16.24 0.88
C ILE A 147 7.47 -16.43 0.85
N ALA A 148 8.00 -17.43 1.56
CA ALA A 148 9.43 -17.74 1.53
C ALA A 148 9.93 -18.10 0.13
N GLU A 149 9.10 -18.75 -0.69
CA GLU A 149 9.42 -19.05 -2.08
C GLU A 149 9.58 -17.77 -2.91
N LEU A 150 8.64 -16.82 -2.81
CA LEU A 150 8.71 -15.54 -3.52
C LEU A 150 10.00 -14.76 -3.20
N HIS A 151 10.39 -14.72 -1.93
CA HIS A 151 11.57 -13.97 -1.44
C HIS A 151 12.89 -14.74 -1.60
N SER A 152 12.84 -15.98 -2.12
CA SER A 152 14.02 -16.78 -2.45
C SER A 152 14.41 -16.72 -3.93
N ILE A 153 13.63 -16.00 -4.74
CA ILE A 153 13.84 -15.86 -6.18
C ILE A 153 14.41 -14.47 -6.44
N LEU A 154 15.61 -14.39 -7.00
CA LEU A 154 16.25 -13.12 -7.34
C LEU A 154 16.83 -13.15 -8.75
N ALA A 155 16.62 -12.08 -9.52
CA ALA A 155 17.27 -11.90 -10.80
C ALA A 155 18.79 -12.01 -10.65
N GLY A 156 19.40 -12.79 -11.52
CA GLY A 156 20.82 -13.09 -11.52
C GLY A 156 21.31 -14.05 -10.45
N GLN A 157 20.43 -14.78 -9.76
CA GLN A 157 20.82 -15.78 -8.76
C GLN A 157 20.14 -17.14 -9.02
N ASN A 158 20.93 -18.21 -8.89
CA ASN A 158 20.45 -19.59 -9.07
C ASN A 158 20.10 -20.29 -7.74
N ASP A 159 20.65 -19.81 -6.63
CA ASP A 159 20.40 -20.38 -5.31
C ASP A 159 19.04 -19.90 -4.77
N THR A 160 18.08 -20.80 -4.68
CA THR A 160 16.74 -20.54 -4.11
C THR A 160 16.59 -21.12 -2.70
N THR A 161 17.68 -21.57 -2.07
CA THR A 161 17.67 -22.16 -0.72
C THR A 161 17.67 -21.10 0.38
N LYS A 162 18.13 -19.88 0.07
CA LYS A 162 18.14 -18.73 0.99
C LYS A 162 17.10 -17.67 0.61
N LEU A 163 16.91 -16.71 1.52
CA LEU A 163 16.11 -15.50 1.28
C LEU A 163 17.03 -14.36 0.86
N TYR A 164 16.66 -13.61 -0.18
CA TYR A 164 17.41 -12.43 -0.64
C TYR A 164 16.89 -11.13 -0.03
N ASN A 165 15.62 -11.12 0.32
CA ASN A 165 14.98 -10.11 1.13
C ASN A 165 14.13 -10.82 2.18
N ILE A 166 13.97 -10.21 3.34
CA ILE A 166 13.32 -10.85 4.47
C ILE A 166 11.84 -10.41 4.50
N PRO A 167 10.86 -11.32 4.36
CA PRO A 167 9.45 -10.96 4.45
C PRO A 167 9.17 -10.23 5.77
N PHE A 168 8.51 -9.08 5.74
CA PHE A 168 8.35 -8.27 6.96
C PHE A 168 6.92 -7.82 7.22
N ASP A 169 6.41 -6.88 6.43
CA ASP A 169 5.07 -6.36 6.59
C ASP A 169 4.23 -6.77 5.38
N ASN A 170 3.14 -7.48 5.64
CA ASN A 170 2.17 -7.81 4.61
C ASN A 170 0.87 -7.04 4.87
N ALA A 171 0.31 -6.48 3.80
CA ALA A 171 -0.98 -5.83 3.81
C ALA A 171 -1.74 -6.20 2.53
N ASP A 172 -3.04 -6.39 2.66
CA ASP A 172 -3.92 -6.48 1.49
C ASP A 172 -4.00 -5.08 0.83
N THR A 173 -3.49 -4.93 -0.40
CA THR A 173 -3.36 -3.63 -1.11
C THR A 173 -4.64 -3.19 -1.82
N ASN A 174 -5.62 -4.06 -1.98
CA ASN A 174 -6.86 -3.79 -2.72
C ASN A 174 -8.11 -4.30 -1.98
N ALA A 175 -8.12 -4.10 -0.66
CA ALA A 175 -9.31 -4.31 0.14
C ALA A 175 -10.49 -3.50 -0.43
N LEU A 176 -11.66 -4.13 -0.49
CA LEU A 176 -12.88 -3.47 -0.92
C LEU A 176 -13.38 -2.57 0.20
N GLN A 177 -13.44 -1.27 -0.04
CA GLN A 177 -14.00 -0.29 0.89
C GLN A 177 -15.23 0.36 0.27
N ILE A 178 -16.32 0.45 1.02
CA ILE A 178 -17.59 1.00 0.53
C ILE A 178 -18.08 2.08 1.48
N ASN A 179 -18.43 3.24 0.93
CA ASN A 179 -19.19 4.26 1.63
C ASN A 179 -20.69 3.96 1.51
N LEU A 180 -21.30 3.51 2.59
CA LEU A 180 -22.68 3.02 2.65
C LEU A 180 -23.72 4.15 2.43
N ARG A 181 -23.38 5.41 2.74
CA ARG A 181 -24.28 6.55 2.49
C ARG A 181 -24.28 6.95 1.02
N VAL A 182 -23.11 6.93 0.38
CA VAL A 182 -23.01 7.11 -1.08
C VAL A 182 -23.70 5.95 -1.81
N MET A 183 -23.49 4.71 -1.34
CA MET A 183 -24.14 3.52 -1.90
C MET A 183 -25.67 3.58 -1.77
N GLU A 184 -26.19 4.11 -0.66
CA GLU A 184 -27.63 4.38 -0.52
C GLU A 184 -28.12 5.35 -1.60
N LYS A 185 -27.45 6.49 -1.78
CA LYS A 185 -27.81 7.46 -2.81
C LYS A 185 -27.76 6.85 -4.21
N MET A 186 -26.76 6.02 -4.48
CA MET A 186 -26.65 5.27 -5.71
C MET A 186 -27.84 4.33 -5.93
N PHE A 187 -28.26 3.56 -4.92
CA PHE A 187 -29.43 2.70 -5.01
C PHE A 187 -30.73 3.47 -5.26
N GLU A 188 -30.90 4.63 -4.61
CA GLU A 188 -32.03 5.53 -4.85
C GLU A 188 -32.08 5.97 -6.32
N LEU A 189 -30.96 6.47 -6.85
CA LEU A 189 -30.86 6.91 -8.24
C LEU A 189 -31.08 5.77 -9.23
N ILE A 190 -30.52 4.59 -8.98
CA ILE A 190 -30.73 3.41 -9.83
C ILE A 190 -32.22 3.05 -9.90
N LYS A 191 -32.89 2.95 -8.75
CA LYS A 191 -34.34 2.67 -8.68
C LYS A 191 -35.15 3.75 -9.39
N LYS A 192 -34.81 5.02 -9.18
CA LYS A 192 -35.47 6.18 -9.82
C LYS A 192 -35.34 6.18 -11.35
N GLY A 193 -34.19 5.73 -11.88
CA GLY A 193 -33.95 5.58 -13.31
C GLY A 193 -34.45 4.26 -13.91
N GLY A 194 -35.20 3.45 -13.16
CA GLY A 194 -35.83 2.22 -13.65
C GLY A 194 -35.04 0.93 -13.43
N GLY A 195 -33.86 1.00 -12.81
CA GLY A 195 -33.06 -0.18 -12.46
C GLY A 195 -33.57 -0.92 -11.23
N THR A 196 -32.93 -2.05 -10.93
CA THR A 196 -33.30 -2.91 -9.80
C THR A 196 -32.14 -3.12 -8.84
N VAL A 197 -32.44 -3.21 -7.55
CA VAL A 197 -31.46 -3.50 -6.50
C VAL A 197 -31.98 -4.68 -5.69
N GLU A 198 -31.20 -5.76 -5.65
CA GLU A 198 -31.59 -7.00 -4.98
C GLU A 198 -31.54 -6.82 -3.45
N THR A 199 -32.71 -6.84 -2.81
CA THR A 199 -32.83 -6.58 -1.37
C THR A 199 -32.20 -7.66 -0.49
N ASN A 200 -31.98 -8.85 -1.04
CA ASN A 200 -31.34 -9.96 -0.36
C ASN A 200 -29.81 -9.93 -0.42
N SER A 201 -29.24 -9.06 -1.27
CA SER A 201 -27.78 -8.89 -1.38
C SER A 201 -27.18 -8.46 -0.05
N GLU A 202 -25.95 -8.89 0.24
CA GLU A 202 -25.25 -8.52 1.46
C GLU A 202 -25.07 -7.01 1.52
N ILE A 203 -24.66 -6.38 0.42
CA ILE A 203 -24.43 -4.93 0.41
C ILE A 203 -25.70 -4.14 0.70
N TYR A 204 -26.85 -4.57 0.18
CA TYR A 204 -28.13 -3.92 0.48
C TYR A 204 -28.44 -4.00 1.98
N LYS A 205 -28.25 -5.18 2.58
CA LYS A 205 -28.44 -5.37 4.03
C LYS A 205 -27.49 -4.49 4.84
N LYS A 206 -26.22 -4.35 4.45
CA LYS A 206 -25.26 -3.45 5.12
C LYS A 206 -25.72 -1.99 5.05
N VAL A 207 -26.18 -1.54 3.89
CA VAL A 207 -26.74 -0.18 3.70
C VAL A 207 -27.94 0.04 4.61
N GLU A 208 -28.91 -0.88 4.64
CA GLU A 208 -30.10 -0.78 5.50
C GLU A 208 -29.78 -0.86 7.00
N SER A 209 -28.83 -1.70 7.41
CA SER A 209 -28.36 -1.76 8.80
C SER A 209 -27.68 -0.45 9.22
N SER A 210 -26.83 0.10 8.37
CA SER A 210 -26.13 1.37 8.62
C SER A 210 -27.09 2.53 8.88
N LYS A 211 -28.28 2.55 8.24
CA LYS A 211 -29.32 3.58 8.49
C LYS A 211 -29.84 3.58 9.92
N LYS A 212 -29.74 2.46 10.64
CA LYS A 212 -30.26 2.32 12.01
C LYS A 212 -29.22 2.65 13.07
N GLU A 213 -27.95 2.79 12.69
CA GLU A 213 -26.85 3.09 13.60
C GLU A 213 -26.87 4.57 14.05
N LYS A 214 -26.40 4.81 15.28
CA LYS A 214 -26.28 6.16 15.85
C LYS A 214 -25.02 6.90 15.37
N ASN A 215 -23.95 6.17 15.06
CA ASN A 215 -22.66 6.71 14.65
C ASN A 215 -22.52 6.80 13.13
N LYS A 216 -23.51 7.40 12.47
CA LYS A 216 -23.54 7.68 11.03
C LYS A 216 -23.58 9.18 10.75
N ASN A 217 -23.25 9.58 9.53
CA ASN A 217 -23.51 10.91 9.01
C ASN A 217 -24.43 10.84 7.79
N GLU A 218 -25.16 11.93 7.52
CA GLU A 218 -25.89 12.07 6.26
C GLU A 218 -24.91 12.38 5.12
N LEU A 219 -25.34 12.16 3.88
CA LEU A 219 -24.56 12.54 2.71
C LEU A 219 -24.41 14.08 2.67
N PRO A 220 -23.19 14.64 2.73
CA PRO A 220 -23.02 16.08 2.86
C PRO A 220 -23.29 16.83 1.55
N GLU A 221 -23.81 18.05 1.62
CA GLU A 221 -24.01 18.90 0.43
C GLU A 221 -22.69 19.24 -0.29
N LYS A 222 -21.57 19.19 0.44
CA LYS A 222 -20.22 19.43 -0.08
C LYS A 222 -19.80 18.37 -1.11
N THR A 223 -20.37 17.18 -1.17
CA THR A 223 -19.99 16.18 -2.19
C THR A 223 -20.82 16.31 -3.48
N ILE A 224 -20.18 16.11 -4.65
CA ILE A 224 -20.88 16.09 -5.95
C ILE A 224 -22.01 15.06 -5.98
N TRP A 225 -21.92 14.00 -5.18
CA TRP A 225 -22.97 12.97 -5.03
C TRP A 225 -24.34 13.56 -4.64
N SER A 226 -24.35 14.62 -3.84
CA SER A 226 -25.57 15.34 -3.44
C SER A 226 -26.19 16.15 -4.58
N ALA A 227 -25.42 16.43 -5.64
CA ALA A 227 -25.83 17.13 -6.84
C ALA A 227 -26.10 16.17 -8.02
N LEU A 228 -26.12 14.85 -7.82
CA LEU A 228 -26.44 13.91 -8.90
C LEU A 228 -27.95 13.67 -9.03
N LYS A 229 -28.42 13.64 -10.27
CA LYS A 229 -29.76 13.17 -10.65
C LYS A 229 -29.69 12.19 -11.81
N VAL A 230 -30.75 11.43 -12.01
CA VAL A 230 -30.88 10.54 -13.16
C VAL A 230 -31.12 11.35 -14.44
N LYS A 231 -30.52 10.94 -15.56
CA LYS A 231 -30.76 11.59 -16.88
C LYS A 231 -32.20 11.41 -17.36
N LYS A 232 -32.77 10.22 -17.11
CA LYS A 232 -34.13 9.86 -17.51
C LYS A 232 -34.78 9.06 -16.38
N GLU A 233 -35.77 9.65 -15.74
CA GLU A 233 -36.58 8.96 -14.74
C GLU A 233 -37.36 7.79 -15.36
N LYS A 234 -37.74 6.84 -14.52
CA LYS A 234 -38.56 5.70 -14.94
C LYS A 234 -39.90 6.18 -15.50
N ASN A 235 -40.22 5.77 -16.72
CA ASN A 235 -41.54 5.90 -17.31
C ASN A 235 -41.92 4.59 -18.01
N GLY A 236 -42.78 3.78 -17.37
CA GLY A 236 -43.06 2.42 -17.83
C GLY A 236 -41.80 1.53 -17.77
N SER A 237 -41.42 0.94 -18.91
CA SER A 237 -40.20 0.13 -19.11
C SER A 237 -38.97 0.96 -19.50
N GLU A 238 -39.11 2.28 -19.64
CA GLU A 238 -38.05 3.20 -20.03
C GLU A 238 -37.41 3.89 -18.82
N GLY A 239 -36.12 4.23 -18.92
CA GLY A 239 -35.36 4.93 -17.89
C GLY A 239 -33.85 4.82 -18.12
N SER A 240 -33.05 5.70 -17.52
CA SER A 240 -31.59 5.70 -17.74
C SER A 240 -30.87 4.49 -17.12
N PHE A 241 -31.55 3.73 -16.25
CA PHE A 241 -31.02 2.55 -15.58
C PHE A 241 -31.86 1.29 -15.79
N LYS A 242 -32.77 1.26 -16.79
CA LYS A 242 -33.69 0.12 -16.99
C LYS A 242 -32.99 -1.25 -17.10
N ASP A 243 -31.76 -1.28 -17.64
CA ASP A 243 -30.97 -2.50 -17.83
C ASP A 243 -29.97 -2.78 -16.69
N LEU A 244 -30.00 -1.96 -15.63
CA LEU A 244 -29.09 -2.10 -14.49
C LEU A 244 -29.74 -2.89 -13.35
N LYS A 245 -29.16 -4.05 -13.05
CA LYS A 245 -29.49 -4.87 -11.88
C LYS A 245 -28.30 -4.91 -10.93
N VAL A 246 -28.52 -4.52 -9.68
CA VAL A 246 -27.51 -4.54 -8.62
C VAL A 246 -27.68 -5.77 -7.74
N ASN A 247 -26.63 -6.58 -7.62
CA ASN A 247 -26.53 -7.75 -6.76
C ASN A 247 -25.08 -7.92 -6.25
N ASP A 248 -24.84 -8.95 -5.45
CA ASP A 248 -23.51 -9.22 -4.88
C ASP A 248 -22.46 -9.58 -5.95
N ASP A 249 -22.85 -10.01 -7.15
CA ASP A 249 -21.89 -10.38 -8.20
C ASP A 249 -21.07 -9.20 -8.72
N ILE A 250 -21.62 -7.99 -8.64
CA ILE A 250 -20.91 -6.75 -9.02
C ILE A 250 -19.62 -6.58 -8.23
N PHE A 251 -19.61 -6.97 -6.95
CA PHE A 251 -18.50 -6.76 -6.03
C PHE A 251 -17.50 -7.92 -6.03
N LYS A 252 -17.66 -8.89 -6.93
CA LYS A 252 -16.83 -10.10 -6.98
C LYS A 252 -15.73 -10.07 -8.03
N SER A 253 -15.62 -9.03 -8.85
CA SER A 253 -14.51 -8.89 -9.80
C SER A 253 -14.24 -7.44 -10.18
N LEU A 254 -13.00 -7.15 -10.56
CA LEU A 254 -12.61 -5.82 -11.03
C LEU A 254 -13.40 -5.43 -12.29
N LYS A 255 -13.52 -6.33 -13.27
CA LYS A 255 -14.32 -6.10 -14.47
C LYS A 255 -15.76 -5.70 -14.15
N SER A 256 -16.44 -6.45 -13.28
CA SER A 256 -17.82 -6.17 -12.88
C SER A 256 -17.96 -4.82 -12.17
N LEU A 257 -17.02 -4.46 -11.29
CA LEU A 257 -16.97 -3.14 -10.68
C LEU A 257 -16.78 -2.02 -11.70
N ARG A 258 -15.85 -2.16 -12.65
CA ARG A 258 -15.59 -1.16 -13.69
C ARG A 258 -16.79 -0.95 -14.59
N GLU A 259 -17.44 -2.04 -15.02
CA GLU A 259 -18.65 -1.98 -15.83
C GLU A 259 -19.83 -1.35 -15.08
N PHE A 260 -20.00 -1.71 -13.80
CA PHE A 260 -21.01 -1.10 -12.94
C PHE A 260 -20.79 0.41 -12.79
N ALA A 261 -19.57 0.82 -12.49
CA ALA A 261 -19.17 2.22 -12.35
C ALA A 261 -19.42 3.01 -13.65
N ALA A 262 -19.08 2.44 -14.80
CA ALA A 262 -19.33 3.04 -16.10
C ALA A 262 -20.83 3.23 -16.36
N LYS A 263 -21.62 2.15 -16.22
CA LYS A 263 -23.08 2.17 -16.43
C LYS A 263 -23.78 3.15 -15.51
N PHE A 264 -23.40 3.19 -14.22
CA PHE A 264 -23.96 4.16 -13.28
C PHE A 264 -23.69 5.60 -13.73
N THR A 265 -22.43 5.90 -14.06
CA THR A 265 -22.02 7.26 -14.47
C THR A 265 -22.70 7.70 -15.77
N GLU A 266 -22.93 6.79 -16.72
CA GLU A 266 -23.65 7.08 -17.95
C GLU A 266 -25.13 7.44 -17.73
N GLY A 267 -25.77 6.93 -16.69
CA GLY A 267 -27.19 7.16 -16.41
C GLY A 267 -27.48 8.36 -15.50
N VAL A 268 -26.46 9.06 -14.99
CA VAL A 268 -26.60 10.28 -14.16
C VAL A 268 -26.12 11.55 -14.86
N GLU A 269 -26.61 12.69 -14.40
CA GLU A 269 -26.12 14.02 -14.74
C GLU A 269 -25.99 14.90 -13.49
N ILE A 270 -25.23 15.99 -13.60
CA ILE A 270 -25.03 16.95 -12.50
C ILE A 270 -26.15 17.99 -12.53
N GLU A 271 -26.89 18.08 -11.43
CA GLU A 271 -27.87 19.12 -11.17
C GLU A 271 -27.15 20.42 -10.79
N SER A 272 -26.93 21.27 -11.79
CA SER A 272 -26.07 22.47 -11.68
C SER A 272 -26.48 23.43 -10.55
N SER A 273 -27.77 23.52 -10.20
CA SER A 273 -28.29 24.36 -9.12
C SER A 273 -27.85 23.92 -7.72
N LYS A 274 -27.38 22.67 -7.56
CA LYS A 274 -26.89 22.12 -6.29
C LYS A 274 -25.37 22.16 -6.15
N VAL A 275 -24.66 22.58 -7.20
CA VAL A 275 -23.21 22.69 -7.18
C VAL A 275 -22.83 24.07 -6.66
N THR A 276 -21.99 24.09 -5.62
CA THR A 276 -21.43 25.31 -5.05
C THR A 276 -19.90 25.33 -5.24
N LYS A 277 -19.27 26.45 -4.87
CA LYS A 277 -17.80 26.55 -4.87
C LYS A 277 -17.14 25.52 -3.96
N GLU A 278 -17.80 25.19 -2.84
CA GLU A 278 -17.33 24.22 -1.85
C GLU A 278 -17.49 22.77 -2.31
N THR A 279 -18.34 22.51 -3.32
CA THR A 279 -18.57 21.16 -3.82
C THR A 279 -17.26 20.49 -4.24
N ILE A 280 -16.99 19.28 -3.78
CA ILE A 280 -15.84 18.47 -4.19
C ILE A 280 -16.26 17.46 -5.26
N SER A 281 -15.37 17.22 -6.22
CA SER A 281 -15.54 16.17 -7.23
C SER A 281 -15.62 14.78 -6.60
N GLY A 282 -16.11 13.80 -7.35
CA GLY A 282 -16.23 12.42 -6.88
C GLY A 282 -16.26 11.40 -8.00
N GLU A 283 -16.27 10.13 -7.61
CA GLU A 283 -16.23 9.00 -8.51
C GLU A 283 -16.99 7.80 -7.96
N VAL A 284 -17.42 6.90 -8.83
CA VAL A 284 -18.01 5.63 -8.38
C VAL A 284 -16.94 4.74 -7.73
N LEU A 285 -15.81 4.56 -8.41
CA LEU A 285 -14.75 3.63 -8.04
C LEU A 285 -13.38 4.33 -7.97
N SER A 286 -12.75 4.37 -6.80
CA SER A 286 -11.34 4.74 -6.65
C SER A 286 -10.44 3.51 -6.56
N ILE A 287 -9.25 3.56 -7.15
CA ILE A 287 -8.31 2.44 -7.19
C ILE A 287 -6.92 2.95 -6.79
N ASP A 288 -6.43 2.50 -5.64
CA ASP A 288 -5.02 2.61 -5.24
C ASP A 288 -4.17 1.58 -5.99
N TYR A 289 -2.89 1.87 -6.18
CA TYR A 289 -1.93 0.96 -6.85
C TYR A 289 -2.47 0.39 -8.16
N GLN A 290 -3.02 1.27 -9.01
CA GLN A 290 -3.72 0.93 -10.24
C GLN A 290 -2.96 -0.02 -11.17
N GLU A 291 -1.63 0.09 -11.24
CA GLU A 291 -0.80 -0.82 -12.03
C GLU A 291 -0.84 -2.26 -11.51
N GLN A 292 -0.92 -2.45 -10.19
CA GLN A 292 -1.04 -3.77 -9.56
C GLN A 292 -2.40 -4.37 -9.90
N GLU A 293 -3.48 -3.62 -9.74
CA GLU A 293 -4.84 -4.09 -10.10
C GLU A 293 -4.97 -4.39 -11.60
N PHE A 294 -4.33 -3.59 -12.45
CA PHE A 294 -4.27 -3.82 -13.88
C PHE A 294 -3.53 -5.12 -14.21
N TYR A 295 -2.34 -5.32 -13.65
CA TYR A 295 -1.56 -6.55 -13.87
C TYR A 295 -2.24 -7.78 -13.30
N LYS A 296 -2.94 -7.64 -12.19
CA LYS A 296 -3.74 -8.71 -11.60
C LYS A 296 -4.87 -9.15 -12.54
N GLU A 297 -5.61 -8.20 -13.11
CA GLU A 297 -6.64 -8.53 -14.10
C GLU A 297 -6.02 -9.13 -15.37
N LEU A 298 -4.88 -8.63 -15.84
CA LEU A 298 -4.14 -9.19 -16.97
C LEU A 298 -3.71 -10.63 -16.72
N HIS A 299 -3.10 -10.89 -15.55
CA HIS A 299 -2.69 -12.22 -15.14
C HIS A 299 -3.87 -13.19 -15.08
N SER A 300 -5.05 -12.74 -14.68
CA SER A 300 -6.25 -13.59 -14.68
C SER A 300 -6.69 -14.05 -16.09
N ARG A 301 -6.26 -13.33 -17.14
CA ARG A 301 -6.65 -13.54 -18.54
C ARG A 301 -5.61 -14.30 -19.36
N ILE A 302 -4.34 -14.30 -18.95
CA ILE A 302 -3.25 -15.01 -19.64
C ILE A 302 -3.00 -16.41 -19.04
N ASN A 303 -2.17 -17.21 -19.71
CA ASN A 303 -1.75 -18.52 -19.20
C ASN A 303 -1.14 -18.38 -17.81
N SER A 304 -1.63 -19.17 -16.85
CA SER A 304 -1.19 -19.17 -15.44
C SER A 304 0.29 -19.50 -15.26
N GLU A 305 0.90 -20.19 -16.22
CA GLU A 305 2.31 -20.58 -16.19
C GLU A 305 3.25 -19.51 -16.76
N LYS A 306 2.72 -18.41 -17.33
CA LYS A 306 3.52 -17.36 -17.96
C LYS A 306 3.27 -15.99 -17.31
N PRO A 307 4.14 -15.54 -16.38
CA PRO A 307 4.08 -14.19 -15.85
C PRO A 307 4.41 -13.15 -16.93
N ILE A 308 4.02 -11.90 -16.71
CA ILE A 308 4.36 -10.78 -17.63
C ILE A 308 5.86 -10.48 -17.65
N PHE A 309 6.53 -10.66 -16.51
CA PHE A 309 7.98 -10.63 -16.36
C PHE A 309 8.40 -11.85 -15.54
N GLU A 310 9.29 -12.68 -16.08
CA GLU A 310 9.77 -13.90 -15.43
C GLU A 310 11.30 -13.98 -15.46
N LEU A 311 11.90 -14.82 -14.61
CA LEU A 311 13.32 -15.12 -14.76
C LEU A 311 13.53 -16.14 -15.87
N ASP A 312 14.40 -15.80 -16.81
CA ASP A 312 14.88 -16.73 -17.82
C ASP A 312 15.83 -17.75 -17.17
N LYS A 313 15.35 -19.00 -17.08
CA LYS A 313 16.10 -20.15 -16.55
C LYS A 313 16.59 -21.08 -17.66
N SER A 314 16.53 -20.66 -18.93
CA SER A 314 16.79 -21.52 -20.09
C SER A 314 18.21 -22.10 -20.13
N ASN A 315 19.16 -21.55 -19.37
CA ASN A 315 20.54 -22.06 -19.31
C ASN A 315 21.10 -21.99 -17.87
N ASN A 316 21.25 -23.15 -17.20
CA ASN A 316 21.76 -23.24 -15.83
C ASN A 316 23.19 -22.70 -15.63
N LYS A 317 23.91 -22.39 -16.71
CA LYS A 317 25.26 -21.80 -16.68
C LYS A 317 25.25 -20.27 -16.73
N ASP A 318 24.15 -19.66 -17.15
CA ASP A 318 24.04 -18.21 -17.28
C ASP A 318 23.35 -17.58 -16.06
N ILE A 319 23.69 -16.34 -15.79
CA ILE A 319 23.04 -15.50 -14.76
C ILE A 319 21.58 -15.25 -15.20
N PRO A 320 20.56 -15.69 -14.44
CA PRO A 320 19.17 -15.54 -14.85
C PRO A 320 18.80 -14.08 -15.10
N LYS A 321 18.32 -13.76 -16.31
CA LYS A 321 17.88 -12.41 -16.68
C LYS A 321 16.36 -12.30 -16.62
N VAL A 322 15.84 -11.08 -16.54
CA VAL A 322 14.40 -10.87 -16.69
C VAL A 322 14.02 -11.07 -18.15
N LYS A 323 13.05 -11.95 -18.39
CA LYS A 323 12.36 -12.15 -19.66
C LYS A 323 11.07 -11.35 -19.65
N TYR A 324 10.89 -10.49 -20.65
CA TYR A 324 9.78 -9.55 -20.72
C TYR A 324 8.67 -10.07 -21.62
N ASN A 325 7.95 -11.09 -21.14
CA ASN A 325 6.84 -11.71 -21.87
C ASN A 325 5.77 -10.70 -22.31
N LEU A 326 5.55 -9.63 -21.54
CA LEU A 326 4.64 -8.52 -21.92
C LEU A 326 4.95 -7.94 -23.31
N VAL A 327 6.22 -7.97 -23.71
CA VAL A 327 6.73 -7.42 -24.96
C VAL A 327 7.06 -8.51 -25.97
N GLN A 328 7.53 -9.66 -25.50
CA GLN A 328 8.10 -10.72 -26.33
C GLN A 328 7.10 -11.82 -26.70
N ASP A 329 6.02 -12.00 -25.93
CA ASP A 329 4.96 -12.98 -26.22
C ASP A 329 3.74 -12.27 -26.81
N ASP A 330 3.44 -12.54 -28.08
CA ASP A 330 2.36 -11.87 -28.81
C ASP A 330 0.98 -12.11 -28.17
N SER A 331 0.75 -13.27 -27.53
CA SER A 331 -0.53 -13.55 -26.87
C SER A 331 -0.74 -12.65 -25.66
N ILE A 332 0.32 -12.43 -24.86
CA ILE A 332 0.29 -11.57 -23.68
C ILE A 332 0.19 -10.10 -24.11
N LYS A 333 0.93 -9.71 -25.16
CA LYS A 333 0.88 -8.37 -25.75
C LYS A 333 -0.54 -8.01 -26.22
N GLN A 334 -1.23 -8.92 -26.91
CA GLN A 334 -2.60 -8.68 -27.38
C GLN A 334 -3.61 -8.59 -26.23
N GLU A 335 -3.50 -9.45 -25.20
CA GLU A 335 -4.39 -9.37 -24.05
C GLU A 335 -4.16 -8.09 -23.23
N PHE A 336 -2.91 -7.62 -23.12
CA PHE A 336 -2.60 -6.30 -22.54
C PHE A 336 -3.33 -5.19 -23.31
N LYS A 337 -3.20 -5.16 -24.65
CA LYS A 337 -3.84 -4.11 -25.47
C LYS A 337 -5.36 -4.11 -25.31
N LYS A 338 -5.96 -5.30 -25.33
CA LYS A 338 -7.40 -5.47 -25.13
C LYS A 338 -7.84 -4.97 -23.76
N LEU A 339 -7.15 -5.38 -22.68
CA LEU A 339 -7.46 -4.96 -21.33
C LEU A 339 -7.31 -3.44 -21.16
N TRP A 340 -6.26 -2.84 -21.73
CA TRP A 340 -6.04 -1.40 -21.72
C TRP A 340 -7.22 -0.63 -22.32
N GLU A 341 -7.69 -1.05 -23.50
CA GLU A 341 -8.85 -0.42 -24.14
C GLU A 341 -10.16 -0.68 -23.38
N GLU A 342 -10.34 -1.86 -22.78
CA GLU A 342 -11.48 -2.12 -21.89
C GLU A 342 -11.51 -1.16 -20.69
N TRP A 343 -10.37 -0.95 -20.03
CA TRP A 343 -10.25 0.00 -18.91
C TRP A 343 -10.55 1.43 -19.34
N LYS A 344 -9.89 1.87 -20.42
CA LYS A 344 -10.08 3.19 -21.01
C LYS A 344 -11.54 3.45 -21.40
N ASN A 345 -12.22 2.45 -21.98
CA ASN A 345 -13.63 2.56 -22.38
C ASN A 345 -14.59 2.56 -21.18
N SER A 346 -14.20 2.00 -20.03
CA SER A 346 -14.97 2.09 -18.78
C SER A 346 -14.85 3.45 -18.09
N ILE A 347 -13.92 4.33 -18.50
CA ILE A 347 -13.78 5.68 -17.92
C ILE A 347 -14.85 6.59 -18.54
N LYS A 348 -15.87 6.89 -17.74
CA LYS A 348 -17.01 7.76 -18.08
C LYS A 348 -16.97 8.97 -17.18
N ARG A 349 -17.43 10.11 -17.69
CA ARG A 349 -17.27 11.38 -16.99
C ARG A 349 -18.38 12.36 -17.31
N VAL A 350 -18.84 13.05 -16.27
CA VAL A 350 -19.78 14.16 -16.31
C VAL A 350 -19.11 15.36 -15.65
N GLU A 351 -19.17 16.52 -16.29
CA GLU A 351 -18.43 17.71 -15.86
C GLU A 351 -19.36 18.91 -15.73
N TYR A 352 -19.17 19.67 -14.66
CA TYR A 352 -19.76 20.98 -14.43
C TYR A 352 -18.69 22.07 -14.63
N ASN A 353 -19.05 23.16 -15.30
CA ASN A 353 -18.17 24.28 -15.66
C ASN A 353 -16.84 23.85 -16.30
N LYS A 354 -16.93 23.24 -17.50
CA LYS A 354 -15.80 22.58 -18.19
C LYS A 354 -14.58 23.47 -18.43
N GLU A 355 -14.77 24.79 -18.51
CA GLU A 355 -13.75 25.79 -18.87
C GLU A 355 -13.30 26.68 -17.69
N ASP A 356 -13.77 26.38 -16.46
CA ASP A 356 -13.54 27.21 -15.27
C ASP A 356 -12.55 26.54 -14.29
N ILE A 357 -11.81 27.34 -13.52
CA ILE A 357 -11.00 26.88 -12.38
C ILE A 357 -11.86 26.18 -11.29
N ASN A 358 -13.18 26.44 -11.27
CA ASN A 358 -14.14 25.80 -10.38
C ASN A 358 -14.75 24.49 -10.93
N LYS A 359 -14.17 23.92 -11.99
CA LYS A 359 -14.62 22.67 -12.61
C LYS A 359 -14.86 21.57 -11.57
N LYS A 360 -16.06 20.96 -11.62
CA LYS A 360 -16.41 19.78 -10.81
C LYS A 360 -16.65 18.59 -11.69
N VAL A 361 -16.24 17.43 -11.20
CA VAL A 361 -16.21 16.20 -11.99
C VAL A 361 -16.93 15.11 -11.21
N PHE A 362 -17.80 14.39 -11.91
CA PHE A 362 -18.25 13.07 -11.50
C PHE A 362 -17.79 12.04 -12.54
N GLN A 363 -17.06 11.01 -12.13
CA GLN A 363 -16.52 10.01 -13.06
C GLN A 363 -16.74 8.58 -12.59
N SER A 364 -16.68 7.62 -13.51
CA SER A 364 -16.84 6.20 -13.15
C SER A 364 -15.66 5.72 -12.32
N MET A 365 -14.44 6.10 -12.70
CA MET A 365 -13.23 5.60 -12.05
C MET A 365 -12.22 6.72 -11.83
N LYS A 366 -11.46 6.59 -10.73
CA LYS A 366 -10.28 7.39 -10.45
C LYS A 366 -9.11 6.51 -10.02
N PHE A 367 -8.00 6.60 -10.73
CA PHE A 367 -6.74 5.98 -10.33
C PHE A 367 -5.97 6.96 -9.45
N MET A 368 -5.48 6.48 -8.32
CA MET A 368 -4.89 7.33 -7.30
C MET A 368 -3.38 7.45 -7.51
N ALA A 369 -2.86 8.67 -7.54
CA ALA A 369 -1.42 8.92 -7.61
C ALA A 369 -0.65 8.54 -6.32
N ASN A 370 -1.36 8.08 -5.27
CA ASN A 370 -0.86 7.63 -3.97
C ASN A 370 0.26 8.53 -3.39
N GLY A 371 1.03 8.06 -2.41
CA GLY A 371 2.06 8.86 -1.76
C GLY A 371 1.49 9.92 -0.81
N THR A 372 1.81 11.20 -1.00
CA THR A 372 1.38 12.28 -0.09
C THR A 372 0.16 13.06 -0.60
N THR A 373 -0.40 12.71 -1.76
CA THR A 373 -1.39 13.56 -2.46
C THR A 373 -2.80 13.03 -2.36
N GLU A 374 -3.03 11.74 -2.61
CA GLU A 374 -4.39 11.19 -2.67
C GLU A 374 -4.42 9.68 -2.42
N TRP A 375 -5.48 9.19 -1.75
CA TRP A 375 -5.69 7.78 -1.47
C TRP A 375 -7.17 7.42 -1.54
N GLY A 376 -7.48 6.22 -2.02
CA GLY A 376 -8.85 5.73 -2.13
C GLY A 376 -9.58 5.71 -0.78
N SER A 377 -8.87 5.37 0.30
CA SER A 377 -9.40 5.48 1.66
C SER A 377 -9.83 6.92 2.02
N TRP A 378 -9.08 7.94 1.57
CA TRP A 378 -9.45 9.33 1.82
C TRP A 378 -10.69 9.74 1.04
N ASN A 379 -10.88 9.21 -0.17
CA ASN A 379 -12.07 9.48 -0.96
C ASN A 379 -13.32 8.80 -0.36
N ILE A 380 -13.19 7.61 0.22
CA ILE A 380 -14.27 6.98 1.03
C ILE A 380 -14.60 7.85 2.25
N PHE A 381 -13.58 8.33 2.97
CA PHE A 381 -13.73 9.21 4.14
C PHE A 381 -14.50 10.49 3.81
N ARG A 382 -14.26 11.09 2.64
CA ARG A 382 -14.84 12.38 2.24
C ARG A 382 -16.15 12.27 1.47
N PHE A 383 -16.75 11.08 1.39
CA PHE A 383 -17.91 10.81 0.52
C PHE A 383 -17.65 11.18 -0.97
N GLN A 384 -16.40 11.08 -1.44
CA GLN A 384 -16.04 11.28 -2.85
C GLN A 384 -16.21 9.98 -3.65
N SER A 385 -15.90 8.84 -3.04
CA SER A 385 -16.06 7.51 -3.65
C SER A 385 -17.24 6.74 -3.07
N ALA A 386 -17.96 6.00 -3.91
CA ALA A 386 -18.88 4.97 -3.45
C ALA A 386 -18.12 3.70 -3.05
N ILE A 387 -17.16 3.30 -3.89
CA ILE A 387 -16.37 2.08 -3.78
C ILE A 387 -14.89 2.46 -3.92
N SER A 388 -14.03 1.81 -3.17
CA SER A 388 -12.59 1.90 -3.36
C SER A 388 -11.95 0.53 -3.28
N LEU A 389 -11.01 0.26 -4.17
CA LEU A 389 -9.96 -0.74 -3.96
C LEU A 389 -8.78 0.01 -3.35
N ALA A 390 -8.55 -0.20 -2.06
CA ALA A 390 -7.58 0.58 -1.30
C ALA A 390 -6.84 -0.31 -0.29
N ALA A 391 -5.65 0.11 0.08
CA ALA A 391 -4.85 -0.61 1.06
C ALA A 391 -5.62 -0.76 2.38
N SER A 392 -5.68 -1.98 2.91
CA SER A 392 -6.35 -2.32 4.17
C SER A 392 -5.85 -1.51 5.37
N VAL A 393 -4.55 -1.16 5.38
CA VAL A 393 -3.93 -0.30 6.39
C VAL A 393 -4.50 1.12 6.43
N GLY A 394 -5.26 1.50 5.39
CA GLY A 394 -6.10 2.70 5.33
C GLY A 394 -7.38 2.62 6.19
N ALA A 395 -7.65 1.54 6.91
CA ALA A 395 -8.87 1.37 7.71
C ALA A 395 -9.11 2.45 8.79
N ASN A 396 -8.06 3.09 9.30
CA ASN A 396 -8.19 4.25 10.22
C ASN A 396 -8.26 5.60 9.49
N GLN A 397 -8.15 5.60 8.17
CA GLN A 397 -8.10 6.78 7.31
C GLN A 397 -9.34 6.94 6.44
N ASN A 398 -10.21 5.93 6.40
CA ASN A 398 -11.46 5.94 5.63
C ASN A 398 -12.68 6.47 6.43
N LYS A 399 -12.47 6.89 7.68
CA LYS A 399 -13.51 7.34 8.61
C LYS A 399 -12.95 8.32 9.64
N ILE A 400 -13.84 8.99 10.38
CA ILE A 400 -13.46 9.88 11.48
C ILE A 400 -12.81 9.07 12.59
N THR A 401 -11.56 9.42 12.89
CA THR A 401 -10.76 8.88 13.98
C THR A 401 -9.92 10.01 14.57
N ASN A 402 -9.34 9.81 15.76
CA ASN A 402 -8.34 10.75 16.27
C ASN A 402 -7.15 10.93 15.32
N PHE A 403 -6.84 9.91 14.50
CA PHE A 403 -5.78 9.96 13.51
C PHE A 403 -6.14 10.86 12.33
N THR A 404 -7.34 10.73 11.75
CA THR A 404 -7.76 11.57 10.60
C THR A 404 -7.88 13.05 10.95
N ARG A 405 -8.30 13.39 12.18
CA ARG A 405 -8.32 14.80 12.65
C ARG A 405 -6.95 15.47 12.64
N LYS A 406 -5.87 14.70 12.82
CA LYS A 406 -4.51 15.20 12.96
C LYS A 406 -3.59 14.66 11.88
N HIS A 407 -4.16 14.16 10.78
CA HIS A 407 -3.38 13.47 9.76
C HIS A 407 -2.35 14.43 9.16
N PRO A 408 -1.05 14.11 9.20
CA PRO A 408 -0.01 15.06 8.83
C PRO A 408 -0.11 15.50 7.36
N TYR A 409 -0.62 14.63 6.48
CA TYR A 409 -0.75 14.86 5.05
C TYR A 409 -2.08 15.46 4.62
N PHE A 410 -3.06 15.65 5.52
CA PHE A 410 -4.29 16.36 5.16
C PHE A 410 -4.04 17.86 5.01
N GLY A 411 -4.67 18.46 3.99
CA GLY A 411 -4.66 19.90 3.74
C GLY A 411 -5.54 20.67 4.73
N SER A 412 -5.46 22.00 4.65
CA SER A 412 -6.32 22.92 5.42
C SER A 412 -7.81 22.72 5.11
N ASP A 413 -8.13 22.29 3.89
CA ASP A 413 -9.50 21.99 3.46
C ASP A 413 -10.20 20.90 4.28
N ILE A 414 -9.42 20.08 4.98
CA ILE A 414 -9.91 19.07 5.93
C ILE A 414 -9.61 19.49 7.37
N LYS A 415 -8.37 19.90 7.68
CA LYS A 415 -7.94 20.21 9.05
C LYS A 415 -8.71 21.37 9.66
N ASP A 416 -9.06 22.35 8.84
CA ASP A 416 -9.72 23.59 9.27
C ASP A 416 -11.22 23.58 8.93
N ASP A 417 -11.79 22.43 8.49
CA ASP A 417 -13.21 22.32 8.16
C ASP A 417 -14.06 22.44 9.45
N PRO A 418 -14.84 23.52 9.65
CA PRO A 418 -15.67 23.68 10.85
C PRO A 418 -16.80 22.64 10.94
N LYS A 419 -17.09 21.96 9.83
CA LYS A 419 -18.07 20.87 9.70
C LYS A 419 -17.39 19.52 9.52
N PHE A 420 -16.13 19.35 9.95
CA PHE A 420 -15.39 18.09 9.84
C PHE A 420 -16.21 16.86 10.28
N ASP A 421 -16.94 16.99 11.40
CA ASP A 421 -17.69 15.90 12.01
C ASP A 421 -18.99 15.53 11.30
N THR A 422 -19.44 16.34 10.34
CA THR A 422 -20.63 16.09 9.52
C THR A 422 -20.31 15.93 8.04
N ASN A 423 -19.19 16.49 7.56
CA ASN A 423 -18.73 16.39 6.18
C ASN A 423 -17.95 15.11 5.87
N ASN A 424 -17.60 14.30 6.86
CA ASN A 424 -16.79 13.10 6.66
C ASN A 424 -17.42 11.84 7.30
N ALA A 425 -17.08 10.67 6.76
CA ALA A 425 -17.69 9.40 7.11
C ALA A 425 -17.36 8.97 8.55
N LYS A 426 -18.36 8.46 9.29
CA LYS A 426 -18.19 7.81 10.59
C LYS A 426 -18.11 6.29 10.43
N ASP A 427 -17.91 5.57 11.54
CA ASP A 427 -17.75 4.11 11.51
C ASP A 427 -18.89 3.38 10.83
N ALA A 428 -20.14 3.77 11.10
CA ALA A 428 -21.31 3.14 10.52
C ALA A 428 -21.50 3.45 9.03
N ASP A 429 -20.79 4.44 8.49
CA ASP A 429 -20.88 4.83 7.08
C ASP A 429 -19.95 3.99 6.20
N VAL A 430 -19.04 3.21 6.78
CA VAL A 430 -17.97 2.54 6.03
C VAL A 430 -17.97 1.04 6.28
N PHE A 431 -18.04 0.28 5.19
CA PHE A 431 -17.82 -1.15 5.18
C PHE A 431 -16.49 -1.48 4.50
N MET A 432 -15.77 -2.46 5.03
CA MET A 432 -14.51 -2.95 4.45
C MET A 432 -14.56 -4.48 4.40
N ASP A 433 -14.16 -5.04 3.27
CA ASP A 433 -14.09 -6.49 3.02
C ASP A 433 -12.78 -6.86 2.30
N SER A 434 -12.51 -8.16 2.20
CA SER A 434 -11.29 -8.71 1.63
C SER A 434 -11.18 -8.49 0.13
N GLN A 435 -9.97 -8.62 -0.39
CA GLN A 435 -9.63 -8.57 -1.81
C GLN A 435 -10.60 -9.39 -2.69
N ILE A 436 -11.14 -8.74 -3.72
CA ILE A 436 -12.25 -9.24 -4.54
C ILE A 436 -11.84 -9.85 -5.88
N THR A 437 -10.65 -10.44 -6.03
CA THR A 437 -10.20 -10.92 -7.35
C THR A 437 -10.12 -12.44 -7.42
N PRO A 438 -11.22 -13.13 -7.74
CA PRO A 438 -11.13 -14.48 -8.27
C PRO A 438 -10.48 -14.45 -9.65
N SER A 439 -9.64 -15.44 -9.93
CA SER A 439 -9.22 -15.77 -11.30
C SER A 439 -10.48 -16.20 -12.06
N LYS A 440 -10.79 -15.53 -13.18
CA LYS A 440 -11.84 -15.87 -14.16
C LYS A 440 -13.31 -15.87 -13.67
N GLU A 441 -14.16 -15.16 -14.41
CA GLU A 441 -15.59 -15.48 -14.51
C GLU A 441 -15.72 -16.96 -14.91
N ASN A 442 -16.31 -17.78 -14.04
CA ASN A 442 -16.73 -19.12 -14.43
C ASN A 442 -17.80 -18.94 -15.51
N LYS A 443 -17.50 -19.31 -16.77
CA LYS A 443 -18.43 -19.15 -17.91
C LYS A 443 -19.76 -19.89 -17.72
N ASN A 444 -19.83 -20.79 -16.73
CA ASN A 444 -21.03 -21.54 -16.37
C ASN A 444 -21.58 -21.00 -15.04
N GLY A 445 -22.61 -20.17 -15.12
CA GLY A 445 -23.27 -19.50 -14.00
C GLY A 445 -24.10 -20.42 -13.09
N THR A 446 -23.47 -21.33 -12.37
CA THR A 446 -24.11 -22.05 -11.25
C THR A 446 -23.40 -21.72 -9.94
N GLY A 447 -24.18 -21.17 -9.01
CA GLY A 447 -23.73 -20.57 -7.76
C GLY A 447 -22.85 -21.47 -6.89
N GLY A 448 -21.75 -20.88 -6.43
CA GLY A 448 -20.78 -21.49 -5.51
C GLY A 448 -19.39 -20.92 -5.73
N MET A 449 -19.08 -19.78 -5.11
CA MET A 449 -17.75 -19.15 -5.09
C MET A 449 -16.89 -19.69 -3.94
N THR A 450 -16.60 -20.98 -3.95
CA THR A 450 -15.38 -21.45 -3.28
C THR A 450 -14.31 -21.46 -4.36
N PRO A 451 -13.18 -20.73 -4.22
CA PRO A 451 -12.02 -20.95 -5.08
C PRO A 451 -11.68 -22.44 -5.01
N ALA A 452 -12.06 -23.18 -6.05
CA ALA A 452 -11.62 -24.56 -6.18
C ALA A 452 -10.13 -24.51 -6.55
N LYS A 453 -9.36 -25.52 -6.13
CA LYS A 453 -7.95 -25.69 -6.56
C LYS A 453 -7.75 -25.59 -8.09
N THR A 454 -8.82 -25.78 -8.86
CA THR A 454 -8.86 -25.71 -10.33
C THR A 454 -8.94 -24.28 -10.90
N ASN A 455 -9.21 -23.25 -10.09
CA ASN A 455 -9.22 -21.85 -10.53
C ASN A 455 -8.92 -20.89 -9.34
N PRO A 456 -7.67 -20.87 -8.84
CA PRO A 456 -7.30 -20.12 -7.65
C PRO A 456 -7.31 -18.61 -7.88
N GLY A 457 -7.70 -17.82 -6.86
CA GLY A 457 -7.59 -16.36 -6.90
C GLY A 457 -6.14 -15.89 -7.09
N ILE A 458 -5.93 -14.62 -7.49
CA ILE A 458 -4.57 -14.07 -7.56
C ILE A 458 -4.29 -13.33 -6.25
N PHE A 459 -3.24 -13.77 -5.55
CA PHE A 459 -2.66 -13.07 -4.42
C PHE A 459 -1.59 -12.12 -4.95
N ASP A 460 -1.64 -10.87 -4.50
CA ASP A 460 -0.55 -9.92 -4.69
C ASP A 460 0.04 -9.59 -3.32
N GLU A 461 1.37 -9.59 -3.25
CA GLU A 461 2.06 -9.30 -2.00
C GLU A 461 2.12 -7.78 -1.81
N GLY A 462 1.17 -7.25 -1.05
CA GLY A 462 1.25 -5.90 -0.57
C GLY A 462 2.14 -5.76 0.67
N GLY A 463 2.62 -4.53 0.91
CA GLY A 463 3.54 -4.21 1.99
C GLY A 463 4.99 -4.15 1.53
N SER A 464 5.93 -4.38 2.45
CA SER A 464 7.37 -4.26 2.20
C SER A 464 8.15 -5.41 2.83
N SER A 465 9.36 -5.61 2.30
CA SER A 465 10.36 -6.53 2.84
C SER A 465 11.49 -5.76 3.51
N ILE A 466 12.27 -6.47 4.32
CA ILE A 466 13.51 -5.95 4.89
C ILE A 466 14.68 -6.35 4.00
N LEU A 467 15.47 -5.36 3.59
CA LEU A 467 16.77 -5.51 2.94
C LEU A 467 17.86 -5.25 3.98
N PRO A 468 18.44 -6.29 4.59
CA PRO A 468 19.57 -6.13 5.49
C PRO A 468 20.83 -5.91 4.65
N ILE A 469 21.59 -4.87 4.94
CA ILE A 469 22.77 -4.47 4.17
C ILE A 469 24.02 -4.77 4.98
N ASN A 470 24.95 -5.50 4.36
CA ASN A 470 26.29 -5.67 4.89
C ASN A 470 27.01 -4.35 4.69
N VAL A 471 27.24 -3.59 5.76
CA VAL A 471 27.89 -2.26 5.69
C VAL A 471 29.42 -2.33 5.74
N GLY A 472 30.01 -3.54 5.67
CA GLY A 472 31.47 -3.73 5.77
C GLY A 472 32.03 -3.56 7.18
N ASN A 473 31.16 -3.47 8.20
CA ASN A 473 31.54 -3.34 9.60
C ASN A 473 30.92 -4.48 10.42
N GLU A 474 31.76 -5.33 11.00
CA GLU A 474 31.34 -6.54 11.71
C GLU A 474 30.44 -6.24 12.92
N LYS A 475 30.79 -5.25 13.75
CA LYS A 475 29.97 -4.82 14.91
C LYS A 475 28.57 -4.40 14.48
N LEU A 476 28.47 -3.58 13.43
CA LEU A 476 27.18 -3.11 12.90
C LEU A 476 26.38 -4.25 12.26
N ASN A 477 27.04 -5.17 11.56
CA ASN A 477 26.39 -6.34 10.96
C ASN A 477 25.84 -7.30 12.05
N LEU A 478 26.61 -7.58 13.09
CA LEU A 478 26.18 -8.40 14.23
C LEU A 478 25.05 -7.73 15.01
N GLY A 479 25.13 -6.42 15.25
CA GLY A 479 24.03 -5.65 15.84
C GLY A 479 22.76 -5.69 15.00
N THR A 480 22.89 -5.52 13.67
CA THR A 480 21.77 -5.60 12.72
C THR A 480 21.11 -6.98 12.80
N LYS A 481 21.90 -8.05 12.77
CA LYS A 481 21.43 -9.44 12.95
C LYS A 481 20.70 -9.64 14.29
N LYS A 482 21.24 -9.13 15.39
CA LYS A 482 20.63 -9.21 16.73
C LYS A 482 19.26 -8.51 16.76
N PHE A 483 19.17 -7.30 16.21
CA PHE A 483 17.91 -6.56 16.13
C PHE A 483 16.89 -7.30 15.26
N LEU A 484 17.29 -7.78 14.08
CA LEU A 484 16.41 -8.52 13.18
C LEU A 484 15.92 -9.85 13.80
N LYS A 485 16.79 -10.58 14.49
CA LYS A 485 16.36 -11.76 15.25
C LYS A 485 15.27 -11.41 16.27
N TRP A 486 15.48 -10.33 17.03
CA TRP A 486 14.50 -9.89 18.03
C TRP A 486 13.18 -9.44 17.40
N ILE A 487 13.19 -8.62 16.34
CA ILE A 487 11.92 -8.12 15.77
C ILE A 487 11.04 -9.27 15.27
N TYR A 488 11.63 -10.33 14.68
CA TYR A 488 10.88 -11.47 14.16
C TYR A 488 10.46 -12.51 15.20
N THR A 489 11.31 -12.79 16.20
CA THR A 489 11.11 -13.94 17.10
C THR A 489 10.86 -13.55 18.55
N GLY A 490 11.19 -12.31 18.90
CA GLY A 490 11.14 -11.80 20.26
C GLY A 490 9.76 -11.34 20.72
N LYS A 491 9.77 -10.83 21.95
CA LYS A 491 8.64 -10.24 22.64
C LYS A 491 8.99 -8.84 23.11
N ASN A 492 7.97 -8.07 23.47
CA ASN A 492 8.08 -6.76 24.10
C ASN A 492 7.07 -6.61 25.24
N LYS A 493 7.20 -5.52 26.00
CA LYS A 493 6.32 -5.15 27.11
C LYS A 493 5.92 -3.65 27.05
N ILE A 494 5.60 -3.15 25.85
CA ILE A 494 5.35 -1.72 25.60
C ILE A 494 4.13 -1.19 26.38
N SER A 495 3.10 -2.02 26.55
CA SER A 495 1.87 -1.67 27.27
C SER A 495 1.81 -2.29 28.67
N GLY A 496 2.96 -2.68 29.24
CA GLY A 496 3.02 -3.43 30.51
C GLY A 496 2.61 -4.91 30.38
N ILE A 497 2.12 -5.33 29.21
CA ILE A 497 1.75 -6.71 28.88
C ILE A 497 2.84 -7.30 27.99
N GLU A 498 3.36 -8.47 28.36
CA GLU A 498 4.29 -9.20 27.51
C GLU A 498 3.56 -9.76 26.28
N GLU A 499 4.00 -9.41 25.08
CA GLU A 499 3.44 -9.91 23.83
C GLU A 499 4.50 -10.09 22.75
N GLU A 500 4.21 -10.96 21.78
CA GLU A 500 5.08 -11.14 20.62
C GLU A 500 5.05 -9.89 19.71
N ASN A 501 6.20 -9.54 19.15
CA ASN A 501 6.36 -8.31 18.35
C ASN A 501 5.39 -8.23 17.16
N TRP A 502 5.10 -9.37 16.51
CA TRP A 502 4.13 -9.41 15.40
C TRP A 502 2.72 -8.96 15.84
N LEU A 503 2.30 -9.30 17.07
CA LEU A 503 0.97 -8.97 17.57
C LEU A 503 0.89 -7.49 17.93
N THR A 504 1.94 -6.93 18.51
CA THR A 504 2.06 -5.48 18.71
C THR A 504 1.99 -4.75 17.38
N LEU A 505 2.75 -5.22 16.37
CA LEU A 505 2.75 -4.64 15.04
C LEU A 505 1.34 -4.66 14.42
N ALA A 506 0.65 -5.80 14.47
CA ALA A 506 -0.73 -5.94 13.99
C ALA A 506 -1.70 -4.97 14.68
N LYS A 507 -1.61 -4.84 16.00
CA LYS A 507 -2.46 -3.93 16.80
C LYS A 507 -2.21 -2.45 16.53
N THR A 508 -1.02 -2.08 16.08
CA THR A 508 -0.58 -0.68 16.02
C THR A 508 -0.37 -0.15 14.61
N SER A 509 -0.25 -1.02 13.60
CA SER A 509 0.06 -0.64 12.22
C SER A 509 -0.94 -1.15 11.19
N GLY A 510 -1.68 -2.22 11.50
CA GLY A 510 -2.56 -2.88 10.54
C GLY A 510 -1.87 -3.88 9.60
N TYR A 511 -0.54 -4.02 9.71
CA TYR A 511 0.27 -4.99 8.96
C TYR A 511 0.43 -6.30 9.73
N ILE A 512 0.59 -7.41 9.00
CA ILE A 512 0.87 -8.73 9.57
C ILE A 512 2.25 -9.22 9.13
N MET A 513 3.02 -9.80 10.05
CA MET A 513 4.27 -10.49 9.68
C MET A 513 3.96 -11.87 9.13
N PRO A 514 4.43 -12.26 7.92
CA PRO A 514 4.10 -13.53 7.27
C PRO A 514 4.90 -14.72 7.84
N LEU A 515 5.02 -14.80 9.15
CA LEU A 515 5.71 -15.87 9.87
C LEU A 515 4.90 -17.18 9.79
N LYS A 516 5.57 -18.32 9.67
CA LYS A 516 4.92 -19.64 9.60
C LYS A 516 4.00 -19.90 10.80
N LYS A 517 4.41 -19.48 12.00
CA LYS A 517 3.62 -19.61 13.23
C LYS A 517 2.40 -18.68 13.30
N VAL A 518 2.39 -17.61 12.50
CA VAL A 518 1.34 -16.58 12.47
C VAL A 518 0.32 -16.88 11.36
N VAL A 519 0.76 -17.36 10.21
CA VAL A 519 -0.11 -17.68 9.06
C VAL A 519 -0.85 -19.00 9.29
N THR A 520 -1.82 -18.99 10.21
CA THR A 520 -2.60 -20.17 10.60
C THR A 520 -4.07 -19.82 10.86
N LYS A 521 -4.97 -20.81 10.76
CA LYS A 521 -6.39 -20.65 11.10
C LYS A 521 -6.62 -20.33 12.58
N ASP A 522 -5.74 -20.79 13.47
CA ASP A 522 -5.87 -20.52 14.91
C ASP A 522 -5.50 -19.07 15.23
N THR A 523 -4.51 -18.50 14.53
CA THR A 523 -4.22 -17.06 14.65
C THR A 523 -5.36 -16.21 14.12
N VAL A 524 -6.04 -16.63 13.04
CA VAL A 524 -7.26 -15.96 12.54
C VAL A 524 -8.33 -15.91 13.64
N LYS A 525 -8.66 -17.05 14.25
CA LYS A 525 -9.64 -17.12 15.36
C LYS A 525 -9.23 -16.25 16.54
N LYS A 526 -7.95 -16.28 16.93
CA LYS A 526 -7.40 -15.43 18.00
C LYS A 526 -7.65 -13.94 17.73
N LEU A 527 -7.40 -13.47 16.50
CA LEU A 527 -7.65 -12.07 16.15
C LEU A 527 -9.15 -11.74 16.12
N GLU A 528 -9.99 -12.63 15.61
CA GLU A 528 -11.45 -12.49 15.60
C GLU A 528 -12.03 -12.37 17.02
N GLU A 529 -11.54 -13.15 17.98
CA GLU A 529 -11.92 -13.05 19.38
C GLU A 529 -11.52 -11.72 20.02
N ILE A 530 -10.30 -11.23 19.76
CA ILE A 530 -9.82 -9.94 20.26
C ILE A 530 -10.69 -8.81 19.69
N ILE A 531 -10.95 -8.85 18.38
CA ILE A 531 -11.80 -7.87 17.69
C ILE A 531 -13.20 -7.87 18.29
N SER A 532 -13.83 -9.05 18.46
CA SER A 532 -15.18 -9.17 19.00
C SER A 532 -15.29 -8.59 20.43
N LYS A 533 -14.28 -8.82 21.27
CA LYS A 533 -14.20 -8.24 22.62
C LYS A 533 -14.06 -6.71 22.59
N LEU A 534 -13.23 -6.18 21.70
CA LEU A 534 -13.07 -4.73 21.51
C LEU A 534 -14.36 -4.08 21.00
N GLU A 535 -15.02 -4.68 20.02
CA GLU A 535 -16.31 -4.21 19.49
C GLU A 535 -17.38 -4.16 20.56
N ALA A 536 -17.52 -5.21 21.37
CA ALA A 536 -18.46 -5.24 22.48
C ALA A 536 -18.19 -4.12 23.50
N THR A 537 -16.92 -3.88 23.81
CA THR A 537 -16.49 -2.81 24.73
C THR A 537 -16.82 -1.43 24.14
N LEU A 538 -16.52 -1.19 22.86
CA LEU A 538 -16.69 0.10 22.20
C LEU A 538 -18.16 0.43 21.91
N LYS A 539 -19.02 -0.57 21.70
CA LYS A 539 -20.48 -0.36 21.51
C LYS A 539 -21.15 0.35 22.70
N SER A 540 -20.60 0.21 23.90
CA SER A 540 -21.11 0.85 25.11
C SER A 540 -20.74 2.34 25.24
N LYS A 541 -19.88 2.86 24.35
CA LYS A 541 -19.30 4.20 24.47
C LYS A 541 -20.13 5.24 23.71
N ASN A 542 -20.27 6.42 24.30
CA ASN A 542 -21.00 7.54 23.68
C ASN A 542 -20.29 8.08 22.43
N ASP A 543 -18.95 8.10 22.42
CA ASP A 543 -18.13 8.57 21.31
C ASP A 543 -16.91 7.67 21.17
N ILE A 544 -17.01 6.67 20.29
CA ILE A 544 -15.94 5.70 20.04
C ILE A 544 -14.67 6.35 19.47
N THR A 545 -14.76 7.54 18.86
CA THR A 545 -13.63 8.15 18.16
C THR A 545 -12.54 8.64 19.12
N LYS A 546 -12.89 8.83 20.39
CA LYS A 546 -11.99 9.26 21.48
C LYS A 546 -11.32 8.10 22.22
N GLU A 547 -11.79 6.87 22.01
CA GLU A 547 -11.32 5.70 22.74
C GLU A 547 -10.04 5.13 22.11
N PRO A 548 -8.94 4.94 22.88
CA PRO A 548 -7.71 4.34 22.33
C PRO A 548 -7.92 2.97 21.69
N GLY A 549 -8.85 2.17 22.23
CA GLY A 549 -9.21 0.86 21.70
C GLY A 549 -9.80 0.90 20.29
N TYR A 550 -10.35 2.04 19.84
CA TYR A 550 -10.92 2.17 18.50
C TYR A 550 -9.84 2.18 17.42
N PHE A 551 -8.70 2.83 17.68
CA PHE A 551 -7.55 2.77 16.79
C PHE A 551 -7.07 1.32 16.63
N THR A 552 -6.89 0.61 17.75
CA THR A 552 -6.48 -0.79 17.78
C THR A 552 -7.46 -1.71 17.06
N LEU A 553 -8.77 -1.49 17.24
CA LEU A 553 -9.81 -2.25 16.55
C LEU A 553 -9.64 -2.17 15.03
N ASN A 554 -9.47 -0.96 14.49
CA ASN A 554 -9.34 -0.77 13.04
C ASN A 554 -8.03 -1.35 12.48
N MET A 555 -6.92 -1.23 13.22
CA MET A 555 -5.65 -1.88 12.87
C MET A 555 -5.77 -3.41 12.88
N LEU A 556 -6.45 -3.98 13.87
CA LEU A 556 -6.69 -5.42 13.93
C LEU A 556 -7.59 -5.92 12.80
N ARG A 557 -8.64 -5.17 12.43
CA ARG A 557 -9.48 -5.49 11.26
C ARG A 557 -8.66 -5.53 9.96
N SER A 558 -7.76 -4.57 9.76
CA SER A 558 -6.80 -4.56 8.63
C SER A 558 -5.88 -5.78 8.67
N SER A 559 -5.28 -6.06 9.83
CA SER A 559 -4.34 -7.18 10.01
C SER A 559 -5.02 -8.54 9.79
N LEU A 560 -6.26 -8.68 10.28
CA LEU A 560 -7.07 -9.89 10.08
C LEU A 560 -7.36 -10.13 8.61
N LEU A 561 -7.64 -9.07 7.85
CA LEU A 561 -7.88 -9.15 6.41
C LEU A 561 -6.66 -9.75 5.69
N SER A 562 -5.51 -9.15 5.91
CA SER A 562 -4.23 -9.57 5.32
C SER A 562 -3.86 -11.00 5.75
N LEU A 563 -4.07 -11.34 7.02
CA LEU A 563 -3.87 -12.70 7.54
C LEU A 563 -4.77 -13.72 6.84
N LYS A 564 -6.05 -13.41 6.62
CA LYS A 564 -6.97 -14.29 5.87
C LYS A 564 -6.48 -14.51 4.44
N SER A 565 -5.98 -13.47 3.77
CA SER A 565 -5.42 -13.57 2.42
C SER A 565 -4.14 -14.45 2.39
N LEU A 566 -3.26 -14.32 3.39
CA LEU A 566 -2.08 -15.19 3.54
C LEU A 566 -2.46 -16.66 3.81
N VAL A 567 -3.46 -16.92 4.65
CA VAL A 567 -3.94 -18.29 4.92
C VAL A 567 -4.55 -18.92 3.66
N LYS A 568 -5.27 -18.14 2.84
CA LYS A 568 -5.78 -18.61 1.54
C LYS A 568 -4.65 -18.99 0.59
N LEU A 569 -3.59 -18.18 0.54
CA LEU A 569 -2.38 -18.46 -0.26
C LEU A 569 -1.71 -19.76 0.20
N GLU A 570 -1.49 -19.92 1.51
CA GLU A 570 -0.85 -21.13 2.06
C GLU A 570 -1.68 -22.40 1.79
N ASN A 571 -3.01 -22.29 1.78
CA ASN A 571 -3.92 -23.40 1.47
C ASN A 571 -4.08 -23.67 -0.04
N GLY A 572 -3.52 -22.83 -0.92
CA GLY A 572 -3.66 -22.93 -2.37
C GLY A 572 -5.04 -22.51 -2.90
N GLU A 573 -5.80 -21.74 -2.13
CA GLU A 573 -7.06 -21.10 -2.57
C GLU A 573 -6.78 -19.85 -3.42
N SER A 574 -5.58 -19.28 -3.28
CA SER A 574 -5.00 -18.26 -4.15
C SER A 574 -3.57 -18.63 -4.55
N VAL A 575 -3.08 -18.00 -5.62
CA VAL A 575 -1.71 -18.14 -6.11
C VAL A 575 -1.05 -16.77 -6.20
N ALA A 576 0.17 -16.68 -5.68
CA ALA A 576 1.02 -15.52 -5.92
C ALA A 576 1.61 -15.62 -7.33
N ARG A 577 1.65 -14.50 -8.05
CA ARG A 577 2.28 -14.43 -9.36
C ARG A 577 3.52 -13.55 -9.27
N PRO A 578 4.68 -14.12 -8.98
CA PRO A 578 5.91 -13.34 -8.89
C PRO A 578 6.15 -12.64 -10.22
N VAL A 579 6.46 -11.36 -10.13
CA VAL A 579 6.88 -10.56 -11.27
C VAL A 579 8.37 -10.31 -11.07
N ALA A 580 9.21 -10.88 -11.93
CA ALA A 580 10.63 -10.62 -11.88
C ALA A 580 10.89 -9.13 -12.15
N THR A 581 11.69 -8.49 -11.32
CA THR A 581 11.90 -7.04 -11.35
C THR A 581 13.37 -6.68 -11.56
N ASP A 582 13.57 -5.70 -12.43
CA ASP A 582 14.82 -5.00 -12.68
C ASP A 582 14.52 -3.54 -13.12
N ASP A 583 15.53 -2.77 -13.50
CA ASP A 583 15.36 -1.37 -13.93
C ASP A 583 14.35 -1.21 -15.08
N LYS A 584 14.37 -2.12 -16.06
CA LYS A 584 13.50 -2.07 -17.24
C LYS A 584 12.06 -2.44 -16.90
N ALA A 585 11.86 -3.49 -16.10
CA ALA A 585 10.54 -3.87 -15.61
C ALA A 585 9.92 -2.73 -14.77
N ALA A 586 10.73 -2.04 -13.94
CA ALA A 586 10.30 -0.89 -13.16
C ALA A 586 9.91 0.30 -14.06
N GLU A 587 10.68 0.60 -15.11
CA GLU A 587 10.35 1.67 -16.07
C GLU A 587 9.04 1.37 -16.83
N VAL A 588 8.85 0.13 -17.30
CA VAL A 588 7.60 -0.31 -17.94
C VAL A 588 6.41 -0.18 -16.99
N THR A 589 6.55 -0.62 -15.75
CA THR A 589 5.51 -0.51 -14.72
C THR A 589 5.16 0.94 -14.43
N GLY A 590 6.16 1.83 -14.37
CA GLY A 590 5.97 3.27 -14.18
C GLY A 590 5.20 3.92 -15.33
N LEU A 591 5.40 3.48 -16.58
CA LEU A 591 4.63 3.96 -17.73
C LEU A 591 3.16 3.52 -17.67
N VAL A 592 2.90 2.26 -17.27
CA VAL A 592 1.52 1.77 -17.04
C VAL A 592 0.84 2.59 -15.95
N SER A 593 1.50 2.75 -14.81
CA SER A 593 0.97 3.51 -13.66
C SER A 593 0.63 4.97 -14.04
N ASN A 594 1.58 5.68 -14.66
CA ASN A 594 1.40 7.07 -15.10
C ASN A 594 0.32 7.20 -16.17
N GLY A 595 0.28 6.26 -17.13
CA GLY A 595 -0.74 6.24 -18.18
C GLY A 595 -2.15 6.00 -17.65
N LEU A 596 -2.30 5.21 -16.58
CA LEU A 596 -3.58 5.01 -15.90
C LEU A 596 -3.98 6.29 -15.15
N ILE A 597 -3.14 6.81 -14.26
CA ILE A 597 -3.42 8.04 -13.47
C ILE A 597 -3.93 9.17 -14.36
N LYS A 598 -3.16 9.50 -15.41
CA LYS A 598 -3.46 10.60 -16.34
C LYS A 598 -4.77 10.45 -17.08
N GLN A 599 -5.33 9.25 -17.22
CA GLN A 599 -6.63 9.06 -17.85
C GLN A 599 -7.81 9.49 -16.97
N THR A 600 -7.58 9.69 -15.66
CA THR A 600 -8.66 9.98 -14.69
C THR A 600 -8.42 11.23 -13.85
N GLU A 601 -7.38 12.00 -14.14
CA GLU A 601 -7.09 13.27 -13.47
C GLU A 601 -8.29 14.24 -13.55
N ILE A 602 -8.59 14.90 -12.42
CA ILE A 602 -9.74 15.83 -12.31
C ILE A 602 -9.52 17.07 -13.19
N ASN A 603 -8.29 17.57 -13.26
CA ASN A 603 -7.97 18.83 -13.96
C ASN A 603 -7.84 18.68 -15.48
N GLY A 604 -7.84 17.45 -16.00
CA GLY A 604 -7.75 17.16 -17.43
C GLY A 604 -7.31 15.73 -17.64
N THR A 605 -7.79 15.06 -18.69
CA THR A 605 -7.42 13.67 -18.96
C THR A 605 -6.48 13.59 -20.16
N THR A 606 -5.42 12.81 -20.03
CA THR A 606 -4.54 12.45 -21.16
C THR A 606 -4.78 10.98 -21.49
N LYS A 607 -5.21 10.71 -22.72
CA LYS A 607 -5.40 9.34 -23.21
C LYS A 607 -4.12 8.87 -23.89
N ILE A 608 -3.53 7.80 -23.35
CA ILE A 608 -2.40 7.09 -23.96
C ILE A 608 -2.95 5.81 -24.62
N GLY A 609 -2.62 5.58 -25.87
CA GLY A 609 -3.04 4.37 -26.60
C GLY A 609 -2.21 3.14 -26.22
N ALA A 610 -2.81 1.96 -26.27
CA ALA A 610 -2.09 0.72 -25.95
C ALA A 610 -0.89 0.48 -26.87
N ASP A 611 -1.02 0.76 -28.17
CA ASP A 611 0.09 0.62 -29.13
C ASP A 611 1.27 1.55 -28.82
N GLN A 612 0.99 2.77 -28.37
CA GLN A 612 2.02 3.72 -27.96
C GLN A 612 2.80 3.17 -26.75
N LEU A 613 2.10 2.63 -25.75
CA LEU A 613 2.74 2.01 -24.59
C LEU A 613 3.59 0.81 -24.98
N ILE A 614 3.06 -0.11 -25.79
CA ILE A 614 3.82 -1.28 -26.26
C ILE A 614 5.10 -0.84 -27.01
N SER A 615 5.01 0.18 -27.87
CA SER A 615 6.18 0.68 -28.58
C SER A 615 7.24 1.28 -27.63
N GLN A 616 6.82 1.96 -26.57
CA GLN A 616 7.72 2.44 -25.51
C GLN A 616 8.34 1.27 -24.73
N PHE A 617 7.58 0.23 -24.41
CA PHE A 617 8.09 -0.95 -23.71
C PHE A 617 9.14 -1.69 -24.56
N GLU A 618 8.89 -1.82 -25.86
CA GLU A 618 9.84 -2.39 -26.82
C GLU A 618 11.15 -1.60 -26.86
N GLN A 619 11.10 -0.27 -26.80
CA GLN A 619 12.30 0.57 -26.73
C GLN A 619 13.06 0.37 -25.42
N ILE A 620 12.37 0.27 -24.28
CA ILE A 620 13.00 0.04 -22.97
C ILE A 620 13.69 -1.31 -22.93
N VAL A 621 13.03 -2.36 -23.42
CA VAL A 621 13.59 -3.73 -23.40
C VAL A 621 14.81 -3.87 -24.32
N LYS A 622 14.85 -3.12 -25.44
CA LYS A 622 15.95 -3.12 -26.42
C LYS A 622 17.22 -2.40 -25.97
N LYS A 623 17.11 -1.37 -25.11
CA LYS A 623 18.28 -0.69 -24.52
C LYS A 623 19.10 -1.66 -23.69
#